data_AF-A0A931DAQ9-F1
#
_entry.id   AF-A0A931DAQ9-F1
#
_cell.length_a   1.000
_cell.length_b   1.000
_cell.length_c   1.000
_cell.angle_alpha   90.00
_cell.angle_beta   90.00
_cell.angle_gamma   90.00
#
_symmetry.space_group_name_H-M   'P 1'
#
loop_
_entity.id
_entity.type
_entity.pdbx_description
1 polymer ?
#
loop_
_entity_poly.entity_id
_entity_poly.type
_entity_poly.pdbx_seq_one_letter_code
_entity_poly.pdbx_strand_id
1 'polypeptide(L)'
;MATKKTTTTSKRPRPTKSGELRRPPGLGKRGAKIWQELATEDPVRNSVVLEAARTADRLDELDSVIRGKGVLELMQFRSVVPKEDDLGDDRLTVEVKFQSVLGEARQQSLAFAQLLKSLGLDSKAAEVNTRPETELPENVTPFERVKQRR
;
A
#
# COMPACT_ATOMS: atom_id res chain seq x y z
N MET A 1 8.45 51.03 15.20
CA MET A 1 9.49 49.98 15.30
C MET A 1 8.81 48.63 15.21
N ALA A 2 8.90 47.94 14.07
CA ALA A 2 8.20 46.67 13.83
C ALA A 2 9.22 45.57 13.53
N THR A 3 9.39 44.64 14.46
CA THR A 3 10.25 43.47 14.36
C THR A 3 9.56 42.37 13.57
N LYS A 4 9.98 42.12 12.33
CA LYS A 4 9.54 40.95 11.55
C LYS A 4 10.36 39.73 11.97
N LYS A 5 9.71 38.74 12.59
CA LYS A 5 10.27 37.41 12.85
C LYS A 5 10.27 36.62 11.55
N THR A 6 11.45 36.26 11.07
CA THR A 6 11.65 35.36 9.92
C THR A 6 11.56 33.92 10.39
N THR A 7 10.52 33.22 9.96
CA THR A 7 10.34 31.78 10.18
C THR A 7 11.21 31.02 9.18
N THR A 8 12.35 30.52 9.63
CA THR A 8 13.24 29.67 8.82
C THR A 8 12.62 28.29 8.63
N THR A 9 12.10 28.02 7.44
CA THR A 9 11.69 26.69 6.98
C THR A 9 12.90 25.75 6.96
N SER A 10 13.00 24.88 7.96
CA SER A 10 14.01 23.82 8.04
C SER A 10 13.73 22.76 6.97
N LYS A 11 14.31 22.97 5.79
CA LYS A 11 14.33 22.02 4.68
C LYS A 11 15.28 20.89 5.09
N ARG A 12 14.72 19.77 5.56
CA ARG A 12 15.50 18.56 5.89
C ARG A 12 16.41 18.24 4.70
N PRO A 13 17.73 18.07 4.90
CA PRO A 13 18.63 17.72 3.82
C PRO A 13 18.23 16.37 3.24
N ARG A 14 18.10 16.27 1.92
CA ARG A 14 18.16 14.97 1.24
C ARG A 14 19.54 14.40 1.55
N PRO A 15 19.67 13.15 2.02
CA PRO A 15 20.98 12.53 2.16
C PRO A 15 21.67 12.56 0.79
N THR A 16 22.81 13.23 0.76
CA THR A 16 23.70 13.30 -0.39
C THR A 16 24.53 12.02 -0.45
N LYS A 17 24.93 11.68 -1.67
CA LYS A 17 25.60 10.44 -2.07
C LYS A 17 26.87 10.15 -1.23
N SER A 18 26.74 9.27 -0.26
CA SER A 18 27.86 8.54 0.37
C SER A 18 27.33 7.17 0.78
N GLY A 19 27.68 6.14 -0.02
CA GLY A 19 27.18 4.77 0.12
C GLY A 19 25.82 4.56 -0.56
N GLU A 20 25.80 4.17 -1.83
CA GLU A 20 24.60 3.53 -2.38
C GLU A 20 24.32 2.28 -1.53
N LEU A 21 23.35 2.36 -0.62
CA LEU A 21 22.87 1.21 0.14
C LEU A 21 22.37 0.18 -0.86
N ARG A 22 23.24 -0.79 -1.17
CA ARG A 22 23.02 -1.78 -2.22
C ARG A 22 21.70 -2.46 -1.94
N ARG A 23 20.80 -2.42 -2.93
CA ARG A 23 19.48 -3.04 -2.83
C ARG A 23 19.62 -4.53 -2.47
N PRO A 24 18.94 -5.00 -1.43
CA PRO A 24 18.88 -6.41 -1.09
C PRO A 24 18.25 -7.24 -2.24
N PRO A 25 18.78 -8.43 -2.53
CA PRO A 25 18.21 -9.30 -3.55
C PRO A 25 16.79 -9.76 -3.16
N GLY A 26 15.97 -10.07 -4.16
CA GLY A 26 14.64 -10.66 -3.95
C GLY A 26 13.50 -9.68 -3.61
N LEU A 27 13.76 -8.37 -3.60
CA LEU A 27 12.67 -7.38 -3.47
C LEU A 27 11.94 -7.21 -4.80
N GLY A 28 10.61 -7.13 -4.76
CA GLY A 28 9.73 -6.73 -5.85
C GLY A 28 9.77 -5.23 -6.12
N LYS A 29 8.86 -4.73 -6.99
CA LYS A 29 8.86 -3.32 -7.40
C LYS A 29 8.57 -2.38 -6.23
N ARG A 30 7.59 -2.74 -5.39
CA ARG A 30 7.13 -1.90 -4.27
C ARG A 30 8.11 -1.95 -3.12
N GLY A 31 8.60 -3.12 -2.73
CA GLY A 31 9.61 -3.28 -1.70
C GLY A 31 10.93 -2.59 -2.05
N ALA A 32 11.33 -2.61 -3.32
CA ALA A 32 12.50 -1.86 -3.77
C ALA A 32 12.36 -0.35 -3.57
N LYS A 33 11.18 0.21 -3.85
CA LYS A 33 10.89 1.62 -3.64
C LYS A 33 10.93 1.97 -2.15
N ILE A 34 10.31 1.15 -1.31
CA ILE A 34 10.35 1.30 0.16
C ILE A 34 11.80 1.31 0.66
N TRP A 35 12.62 0.37 0.19
CA TRP A 35 14.04 0.30 0.53
C TRP A 35 14.79 1.57 0.11
N GLN A 36 14.62 2.02 -1.13
CA GLN A 36 15.28 3.22 -1.65
C GLN A 36 14.91 4.49 -0.87
N GLU A 37 13.66 4.58 -0.37
CA GLU A 37 13.17 5.76 0.33
C GLU A 37 13.50 5.78 1.82
N LEU A 38 13.61 4.61 2.46
CA LEU A 38 13.66 4.50 3.92
C LEU A 38 14.96 3.92 4.47
N ALA A 39 15.79 3.26 3.64
CA ALA A 39 17.06 2.73 4.09
C ALA A 39 18.01 3.87 4.50
N THR A 40 18.71 3.65 5.60
CA THR A 40 19.69 4.59 6.17
C THR A 40 21.01 3.87 6.42
N GLU A 41 21.99 4.52 7.03
CA GLU A 41 23.25 3.86 7.43
C GLU A 41 23.09 2.98 8.68
N ASP A 42 21.94 3.04 9.36
CA ASP A 42 21.69 2.27 10.58
C ASP A 42 21.23 0.82 10.25
N PRO A 43 22.03 -0.20 10.57
CA PRO A 43 21.70 -1.59 10.26
C PRO A 43 20.45 -2.09 10.99
N VAL A 44 20.19 -1.62 12.21
CA VAL A 44 19.03 -2.05 13.01
C VAL A 44 17.75 -1.54 12.34
N ARG A 45 17.72 -0.26 11.99
CA ARG A 45 16.62 0.33 11.23
C ARG A 45 16.44 -0.35 9.87
N ASN A 46 17.53 -0.62 9.16
CA ASN A 46 17.47 -1.28 7.86
C ASN A 46 16.87 -2.69 7.93
N SER A 47 17.07 -3.43 9.02
CA SER A 47 16.43 -4.75 9.20
C SER A 47 14.89 -4.63 9.19
N VAL A 48 14.36 -3.59 9.85
CA VAL A 48 12.91 -3.32 9.89
C VAL A 48 12.40 -2.84 8.54
N VAL A 49 13.16 -1.98 7.85
CA VAL A 49 12.84 -1.52 6.49
C VAL A 49 12.81 -2.69 5.50
N LEU A 50 13.74 -3.65 5.63
CA LEU A 50 13.76 -4.84 4.77
C LEU A 50 12.52 -5.71 4.97
N GLU A 51 12.13 -5.96 6.21
CA GLU A 51 10.93 -6.75 6.50
C GLU A 51 9.66 -6.01 6.04
N ALA A 52 9.60 -4.69 6.17
CA ALA A 52 8.51 -3.88 5.63
C ALA A 52 8.45 -3.98 4.10
N ALA A 53 9.59 -3.93 3.42
CA ALA A 53 9.69 -4.06 1.97
C ALA A 53 9.21 -5.44 1.48
N ARG A 54 9.66 -6.52 2.13
CA ARG A 54 9.23 -7.90 1.82
C ARG A 54 7.73 -8.11 2.05
N THR A 55 7.21 -7.58 3.16
CA THR A 55 5.78 -7.66 3.47
C THR A 55 4.93 -6.91 2.44
N ALA A 56 5.41 -5.75 1.97
CA ALA A 56 4.72 -5.00 0.92
C ALA A 56 4.68 -5.75 -0.42
N ASP A 57 5.78 -6.40 -0.81
CA ASP A 57 5.81 -7.22 -2.03
C ASP A 57 4.88 -8.44 -1.92
N ARG A 58 4.84 -9.11 -0.75
CA ARG A 58 3.90 -10.22 -0.50
C ARG A 58 2.44 -9.77 -0.55
N LEU A 59 2.13 -8.56 -0.08
CA LEU A 59 0.78 -8.00 -0.22
C LEU A 59 0.39 -7.75 -1.68
N ASP A 60 1.33 -7.31 -2.51
CA ASP A 60 1.09 -7.13 -3.95
C ASP A 60 0.88 -8.49 -4.65
N GLU A 61 1.60 -9.53 -4.24
CA GLU A 61 1.40 -10.90 -4.72
C GLU A 61 0.02 -11.45 -4.32
N LEU A 62 -0.38 -11.29 -3.05
CA LEU A 62 -1.71 -11.69 -2.57
C LEU A 62 -2.84 -10.95 -3.29
N ASP A 63 -2.67 -9.65 -3.57
CA ASP A 63 -3.62 -8.88 -4.38
C ASP A 63 -3.69 -9.39 -5.83
N SER A 64 -2.56 -9.81 -6.42
CA SER A 64 -2.52 -10.48 -7.72
C SER A 64 -3.34 -11.76 -7.72
N VAL A 65 -3.15 -12.61 -6.70
CA VAL A 65 -3.92 -13.86 -6.51
C VAL A 65 -5.41 -13.57 -6.36
N ILE A 66 -5.81 -12.62 -5.51
CA ILE A 66 -7.23 -12.26 -5.31
C ILE A 66 -7.87 -11.77 -6.60
N ARG A 67 -7.13 -11.03 -7.44
CA ARG A 67 -7.61 -10.54 -8.74
C ARG A 67 -7.60 -11.59 -9.85
N GLY A 68 -7.24 -12.84 -9.55
CA GLY A 68 -7.15 -13.92 -10.54
C GLY A 68 -5.90 -13.84 -11.43
N LYS A 69 -4.98 -12.91 -11.18
CA LYS A 69 -3.72 -12.77 -11.94
C LYS A 69 -2.68 -13.72 -11.36
N GLY A 70 -2.46 -14.86 -12.02
CA GLY A 70 -1.53 -15.92 -11.58
C GLY A 70 -2.21 -17.14 -10.94
N VAL A 71 -3.54 -17.09 -10.77
CA VAL A 71 -4.34 -18.15 -10.15
C VAL A 71 -4.36 -19.46 -10.95
N LEU A 72 -4.14 -19.41 -12.27
CA LEU A 72 -4.16 -20.59 -13.12
C LEU A 72 -3.05 -21.61 -12.78
N GLU A 73 -1.93 -21.18 -12.20
CA GLU A 73 -0.77 -22.05 -11.93
C GLU A 73 -0.91 -22.88 -10.64
N LEU A 74 -1.87 -22.56 -9.76
CA LEU A 74 -2.04 -23.21 -8.45
C LEU A 74 -3.40 -23.96 -8.30
N MET A 75 -4.18 -24.06 -9.37
CA MET A 75 -5.47 -24.76 -9.35
C MET A 75 -5.28 -26.28 -9.29
N GLN A 76 -5.64 -26.90 -8.15
CA GLN A 76 -5.98 -28.32 -8.12
C GLN A 76 -7.46 -28.47 -8.44
N PHE A 77 -7.76 -28.92 -9.66
CA PHE A 77 -9.13 -29.22 -10.07
C PHE A 77 -9.58 -30.52 -9.38
N ARG A 78 -10.59 -30.44 -8.51
CA ARG A 78 -11.41 -31.61 -8.21
C ARG A 78 -12.55 -31.61 -9.21
N SER A 79 -12.46 -32.41 -10.26
CA SER A 79 -13.61 -32.59 -11.15
C SER A 79 -14.66 -33.40 -10.38
N VAL A 80 -15.74 -32.75 -9.96
CA VAL A 80 -16.95 -33.49 -9.60
C VAL A 80 -17.56 -33.91 -10.92
N VAL A 81 -17.31 -35.16 -11.33
CA VAL A 81 -17.93 -35.72 -12.53
C VAL A 81 -19.44 -35.74 -12.29
N PRO A 82 -20.25 -35.04 -13.08
CA PRO A 82 -21.70 -35.13 -12.98
C PRO A 82 -22.12 -36.59 -13.18
N LYS A 83 -23.11 -37.07 -12.43
CA LYS A 83 -23.70 -38.38 -12.70
C LYS A 83 -24.31 -38.36 -14.11
N GLU A 84 -24.21 -39.48 -14.82
CA GLU A 84 -24.56 -39.66 -16.24
C GLU A 84 -26.00 -39.25 -16.64
N ASP A 85 -26.86 -38.90 -15.69
CA ASP A 85 -28.27 -38.53 -15.92
C ASP A 85 -28.50 -37.04 -16.28
N ASP A 86 -27.48 -36.18 -16.23
CA ASP A 86 -27.60 -34.71 -16.41
C ASP A 86 -26.97 -34.20 -17.73
N LEU A 87 -26.89 -35.03 -18.78
CA LEU A 87 -26.43 -34.63 -20.13
C LEU A 87 -27.50 -33.82 -20.88
N GLY A 88 -27.77 -32.62 -20.40
CA GLY A 88 -28.53 -31.60 -21.08
C GLY A 88 -27.76 -30.27 -21.08
N ASP A 89 -27.13 -29.95 -22.20
CA ASP A 89 -26.35 -28.73 -22.48
C ASP A 89 -25.06 -28.59 -21.62
N ASP A 90 -24.02 -29.32 -22.05
CA ASP A 90 -22.73 -29.54 -21.39
C ASP A 90 -21.91 -28.26 -21.12
N ARG A 91 -22.28 -27.51 -20.08
CA ARG A 91 -21.43 -26.48 -19.47
C ARG A 91 -20.74 -27.05 -18.24
N LEU A 92 -19.49 -27.46 -18.41
CA LEU A 92 -18.60 -27.84 -17.31
C LEU A 92 -18.44 -26.64 -16.35
N THR A 93 -19.16 -26.67 -15.23
CA THR A 93 -19.04 -25.65 -14.18
C THR A 93 -17.94 -26.07 -13.21
N VAL A 94 -16.82 -25.36 -13.22
CA VAL A 94 -15.69 -25.58 -12.30
C VAL A 94 -15.80 -24.62 -11.12
N GLU A 95 -16.11 -25.13 -9.92
CA GLU A 95 -16.11 -24.33 -8.69
C GLU A 95 -14.71 -24.35 -8.06
N VAL A 96 -14.08 -23.18 -7.91
CA VAL A 96 -12.77 -23.03 -7.27
C VAL A 96 -12.93 -22.37 -5.90
N LYS A 97 -12.54 -23.08 -4.83
CA LYS A 97 -12.58 -22.58 -3.45
C LYS A 97 -11.17 -22.19 -2.99
N PHE A 98 -10.88 -20.89 -2.96
CA PHE A 98 -9.67 -20.37 -2.33
C PHE A 98 -9.87 -20.35 -0.82
N GLN A 99 -9.25 -21.27 -0.09
CA GLN A 99 -9.32 -21.24 1.36
C GLN A 99 -8.45 -20.11 1.92
N SER A 100 -9.08 -19.21 2.67
CA SER A 100 -8.46 -18.26 3.60
C SER A 100 -7.45 -17.23 3.05
N VAL A 101 -7.29 -17.07 1.73
CA VAL A 101 -6.42 -16.03 1.12
C VAL A 101 -6.73 -14.63 1.65
N LEU A 102 -8.01 -14.31 1.83
CA LEU A 102 -8.44 -13.03 2.39
C LEU A 102 -8.05 -12.87 3.87
N GLY A 103 -8.03 -13.97 4.62
CA GLY A 103 -7.58 -13.99 6.01
C GLY A 103 -6.09 -13.71 6.13
N GLU A 104 -5.27 -14.36 5.29
CA GLU A 104 -3.83 -14.12 5.23
C GLU A 104 -3.51 -12.68 4.80
N ALA A 105 -4.19 -12.16 3.78
CA ALA A 105 -4.01 -10.77 3.33
C ALA A 105 -4.28 -9.76 4.47
N ARG A 106 -5.30 -10.01 5.30
CA ARG A 106 -5.57 -9.18 6.49
C ARG A 106 -4.45 -9.28 7.53
N GLN A 107 -3.97 -10.49 7.82
CA GLN A 107 -2.86 -10.69 8.77
C GLN A 107 -1.58 -9.99 8.31
N GLN A 108 -1.21 -10.14 7.03
CA GLN A 108 -0.07 -9.46 6.44
C GLN A 108 -0.23 -7.93 6.43
N SER A 109 -1.45 -7.43 6.19
CA SER A 109 -1.74 -5.99 6.24
C SER A 109 -1.56 -5.42 7.65
N LEU A 110 -1.98 -6.16 8.68
CA LEU A 110 -1.79 -5.77 10.08
C LEU A 110 -0.30 -5.78 10.47
N ALA A 111 0.44 -6.81 10.08
CA ALA A 111 1.88 -6.89 10.30
C ALA A 111 2.61 -5.72 9.63
N PHE A 112 2.24 -5.40 8.37
CA PHE A 112 2.81 -4.25 7.66
C PHE A 112 2.52 -2.93 8.38
N ALA A 113 1.30 -2.72 8.87
CA ALA A 113 0.95 -1.52 9.62
C ALA A 113 1.78 -1.38 10.91
N GLN A 114 2.07 -2.49 11.60
CA GLN A 114 2.93 -2.51 12.79
C GLN A 114 4.39 -2.16 12.44
N LEU A 115 4.91 -2.68 11.32
CA LEU A 115 6.26 -2.34 10.84
C LEU A 115 6.38 -0.85 10.44
N LEU A 116 5.33 -0.26 9.86
CA LEU A 116 5.33 1.17 9.57
C LEU A 116 5.30 2.03 10.85
N LYS A 117 4.60 1.58 11.89
CA LYS A 117 4.60 2.24 13.21
C LYS A 117 5.97 2.19 13.86
N SER A 118 6.66 1.04 13.84
CA SER A 118 8.01 0.94 14.40
C SER A 118 9.04 1.81 13.67
N LEU A 119 8.79 2.11 12.38
CA LEU A 119 9.57 3.05 11.59
C LEU A 119 9.20 4.53 11.81
N GLY A 120 8.17 4.82 12.63
CA GLY A 120 7.67 6.16 12.90
C GLY A 120 6.96 6.82 11.72
N LEU A 121 6.34 6.02 10.84
CA LEU A 121 5.68 6.48 9.61
C LEU A 121 4.16 6.62 9.74
N ASP A 122 3.61 6.26 10.88
CA ASP A 122 2.19 6.40 11.23
C ASP A 122 1.71 7.85 11.29
N SER A 123 2.61 8.79 11.58
CA SER A 123 2.31 10.20 11.82
C SER A 123 2.19 11.03 10.52
N LYS A 124 2.78 10.58 9.40
CA LYS A 124 2.80 11.36 8.15
C LYS A 124 1.54 11.25 7.29
N ALA A 125 0.73 10.21 7.49
CA ALA A 125 -0.54 10.07 6.76
C ALA A 125 -1.63 11.00 7.32
N ALA A 126 -1.51 11.44 8.58
CA ALA A 126 -2.46 12.36 9.21
C ALA A 126 -2.28 13.83 8.77
N GLU A 127 -1.09 14.25 8.36
CA GLU A 127 -0.83 15.65 7.94
C GLU A 127 -1.32 15.99 6.52
N VAL A 128 -1.69 15.01 5.69
CA VAL A 128 -2.21 15.28 4.33
C VAL A 128 -3.66 15.79 4.36
N ASN A 129 -4.36 15.68 5.49
CA ASN A 129 -5.75 16.12 5.63
C ASN A 129 -5.94 17.33 6.56
N THR A 130 -4.90 18.14 6.73
CA THR A 130 -5.02 19.49 7.28
C THR A 130 -4.52 20.51 6.26
N ARG A 131 -5.19 20.57 5.11
CA ARG A 131 -5.33 21.91 4.49
C ARG A 131 -6.21 22.70 5.45
N PRO A 132 -5.80 23.87 5.94
CA PRO A 132 -6.74 24.76 6.59
C PRO A 132 -7.83 25.03 5.55
N GLU A 133 -9.03 24.54 5.84
CA GLU A 133 -10.26 24.94 5.20
C GLU A 133 -10.26 26.46 5.32
N THR A 134 -9.91 27.15 4.23
CA THR A 134 -9.88 28.60 4.20
C THR A 134 -11.23 29.06 4.72
N GLU A 135 -11.20 29.71 5.88
CA GLU A 135 -12.35 30.19 6.64
C GLU A 135 -13.42 30.67 5.66
N LEU A 136 -14.48 29.88 5.57
CA LEU A 136 -15.67 30.27 4.82
C LEU A 136 -16.20 31.52 5.52
N PRO A 137 -16.39 32.66 4.83
CA PRO A 137 -17.25 33.68 5.37
C PRO A 137 -18.63 33.02 5.60
N GLU A 138 -19.23 33.21 6.79
CA GLU A 138 -20.42 32.51 7.32
C GLU A 138 -21.65 32.51 6.39
N ASN A 139 -21.59 33.26 5.30
CA ASN A 139 -22.70 33.66 4.45
C ASN A 139 -22.56 33.20 2.98
N VAL A 140 -21.69 32.25 2.64
CA VAL A 140 -21.63 31.70 1.27
C VAL A 140 -21.70 30.18 1.26
N THR A 141 -22.74 29.64 0.62
CA THR A 141 -22.93 28.18 0.54
C THR A 141 -22.07 27.56 -0.58
N PRO A 142 -21.65 26.28 -0.44
CA PRO A 142 -20.86 25.58 -1.47
C PRO A 142 -21.50 25.60 -2.87
N PHE A 143 -22.83 25.75 -2.95
CA PHE A 143 -23.60 25.74 -4.18
C PHE A 143 -23.44 27.04 -5.00
N GLU A 144 -23.22 28.20 -4.35
CA GLU A 144 -23.07 29.49 -5.02
C GLU A 144 -21.77 29.61 -5.82
N ARG A 145 -20.73 28.86 -5.42
CA ARG A 145 -19.45 28.75 -6.14
C ARG A 145 -19.57 28.09 -7.51
N VAL A 146 -20.45 27.09 -7.64
CA VAL A 146 -20.63 26.35 -8.90
C VAL A 146 -21.33 27.24 -9.93
N LYS A 147 -22.18 28.16 -9.47
CA LYS A 147 -22.93 29.08 -10.33
C LYS A 147 -22.08 30.22 -10.90
N GLN A 148 -21.02 30.63 -10.21
CA GLN A 148 -20.09 31.69 -10.67
C GLN A 148 -19.01 31.19 -11.64
N ARG A 149 -18.89 29.88 -11.85
CA ARG A 149 -17.92 29.27 -12.79
C ARG A 149 -18.48 29.01 -14.20
N ARG A 150 -19.70 29.47 -14.48
CA ARG A 150 -20.35 29.37 -15.79
C ARG A 150 -20.44 30.72 -16.47
#